data_AF-A0A7W0T6N4-F1
#
_entry.id   AF-A0A7W0T6N4-F1
#
_cell.length_a   1.000
_cell.length_b   1.000
_cell.length_c   1.000
_cell.angle_alpha   90.00
_cell.angle_beta   90.00
_cell.angle_gamma   90.00
#
_symmetry.space_group_name_H-M   'P 1'
#
loop_
_entity.id
_entity.type
_entity.pdbx_description
1 polymer ?
#
loop_
_entity_poly.entity_id
_entity_poly.type
_entity_poly.pdbx_seq_one_letter_code
_entity_poly.pdbx_strand_id
1 'polypeptide(L)'
;MRRGAIVALISIAFVVAAIATGIAYFVDWLPEQASEERQGIDLVFWVTVGICIFVFAIVASVSIYAGVKFRVRPDDESDGPPIHGHTGVEIVWTAVPTILVTIIAVLSAVVLAQNDDPKGDPLRVEVLAQQYAWQFTYPEQGGIKAT
;
A
#
# COMPACT_ATOMS: atom_id res chain seq x y z
N MET A 1 18.55 -17.24 -20.67
CA MET A 1 17.42 -16.43 -21.18
C MET A 1 17.89 -15.57 -22.34
N ARG A 2 17.15 -15.49 -23.45
CA ARG A 2 17.50 -14.57 -24.56
C ARG A 2 17.42 -13.13 -24.01
N ARG A 3 18.47 -12.32 -24.19
CA ARG A 3 18.59 -10.94 -23.65
C ARG A 3 17.32 -10.07 -23.89
N GLY A 4 16.64 -10.29 -25.02
CA GLY A 4 15.39 -9.58 -25.33
C GLY A 4 14.21 -9.83 -24.38
N ALA A 5 14.12 -11.00 -23.73
CA ALA A 5 13.05 -11.28 -22.77
C ALA A 5 13.21 -10.47 -21.48
N ILE A 6 14.45 -10.31 -21.01
CA ILE A 6 14.76 -9.51 -19.82
C ILE A 6 14.48 -8.04 -20.10
N VAL A 7 14.91 -7.54 -21.27
CA VAL A 7 14.63 -6.17 -21.69
C VAL A 7 13.12 -5.92 -21.75
N ALA A 8 12.35 -6.82 -22.36
CA ALA A 8 10.89 -6.70 -22.44
C ALA A 8 10.23 -6.63 -21.05
N LEU A 9 10.61 -7.53 -20.12
CA LEU A 9 10.08 -7.54 -18.75
C LEU A 9 10.39 -6.24 -17.99
N ILE A 10 11.63 -5.75 -18.10
CA ILE A 10 12.03 -4.51 -17.43
C ILE A 10 11.28 -3.32 -18.04
N SER A 11 11.14 -3.26 -19.37
CA SER A 11 10.41 -2.18 -20.04
C SER A 11 8.93 -2.16 -19.65
N ILE A 12 8.25 -3.31 -19.63
CA ILE A 12 6.84 -3.39 -19.22
C ILE A 12 6.70 -2.99 -17.75
N ALA A 13 7.56 -3.50 -16.87
CA ALA A 13 7.52 -3.14 -15.45
C ALA A 13 7.72 -1.64 -15.23
N PHE A 14 8.66 -1.02 -15.95
CA PHE A 14 8.89 0.42 -15.89
C PHE A 14 7.67 1.22 -16.36
N VAL A 15 7.06 0.84 -17.47
CA VAL A 15 5.85 1.51 -17.99
C VAL A 15 4.70 1.38 -16.99
N VAL A 16 4.44 0.18 -16.45
CA VAL A 16 3.39 -0.04 -15.46
C VAL A 16 3.65 0.77 -14.19
N ALA A 17 4.88 0.77 -13.69
CA ALA A 17 5.26 1.56 -12.52
C ALA A 17 5.06 3.05 -12.77
N ALA A 18 5.49 3.58 -13.92
CA ALA A 18 5.33 4.99 -14.26
C ALA A 18 3.86 5.41 -14.32
N ILE A 19 2.99 4.57 -14.90
CA ILE A 19 1.53 4.82 -14.94
C ILE A 19 0.96 4.82 -13.52
N ALA A 20 1.28 3.81 -12.71
CA ALA A 20 0.77 3.69 -11.35
C ALA A 20 1.25 4.85 -10.45
N THR A 21 2.51 5.26 -10.57
CA THR A 21 3.06 6.44 -9.89
C THR A 21 2.36 7.72 -10.35
N GLY A 22 2.09 7.86 -11.66
CA GLY A 22 1.32 8.98 -12.18
C GLY A 22 -0.06 9.07 -11.54
N ILE A 23 -0.82 7.97 -11.51
CA ILE A 23 -2.13 7.91 -10.85
C ILE A 23 -2.01 8.26 -9.36
N ALA A 24 -1.01 7.71 -8.67
CA ALA A 24 -0.80 7.97 -7.26
C ALA A 24 -0.50 9.45 -6.99
N TYR A 25 0.26 10.11 -7.86
CA TYR A 25 0.67 11.51 -7.70
C TYR A 25 -0.42 12.53 -8.09
N PHE A 26 -1.20 12.25 -9.13
CA PHE A 26 -2.17 13.21 -9.67
C PHE A 26 -3.57 13.14 -9.01
N VAL A 27 -3.82 12.12 -8.20
CA VAL A 27 -5.09 11.98 -7.49
C VAL A 27 -4.89 12.44 -6.04
N ASP A 28 -5.78 13.31 -5.57
CA ASP A 28 -5.78 13.79 -4.19
C ASP A 28 -6.40 12.73 -3.26
N TRP A 29 -5.60 11.73 -2.89
CA TRP A 29 -6.03 10.63 -2.01
C TRP A 29 -6.26 11.06 -0.57
N LEU A 30 -5.57 12.11 -0.14
CA LEU A 30 -5.38 12.47 1.24
C LEU A 30 -5.90 13.89 1.49
N PRO A 31 -6.71 14.12 2.54
CA PRO A 31 -7.17 15.46 2.87
C PRO A 31 -6.02 16.33 3.36
N GLU A 32 -6.26 17.64 3.38
CA GLU A 32 -5.31 18.63 3.92
C GLU A 32 -4.88 18.27 5.35
N GLN A 33 -3.61 18.51 5.66
CA GLN A 33 -3.03 18.22 6.95
C GLN A 33 -3.57 19.18 8.02
N ALA A 34 -4.34 18.64 8.97
CA ALA A 34 -4.94 19.39 10.07
C ALA A 34 -4.35 19.08 11.47
N SER A 35 -3.39 18.15 11.57
CA SER A 35 -2.74 17.76 12.83
C SER A 35 -1.29 17.33 12.61
N GLU A 36 -0.47 17.38 13.68
CA GLU A 36 0.91 16.88 13.66
C GLU A 36 0.95 15.36 13.42
N GLU A 37 0.02 14.62 14.03
CA GLU A 37 -0.12 13.15 13.87
C GLU A 37 -0.32 12.71 12.42
N ARG A 38 -0.80 13.62 11.57
CA ARG A 38 -1.01 13.36 10.15
C ARG A 38 0.31 13.07 9.42
N GLN A 39 1.42 13.68 9.84
CA GLN A 39 2.72 13.54 9.17
C GLN A 39 3.21 12.09 9.18
N GLY A 40 3.10 11.42 10.33
CA GLY A 40 3.45 10.00 10.45
C GLY A 40 2.56 9.11 9.59
N ILE A 41 1.26 9.39 9.55
CA ILE A 41 0.30 8.65 8.73
C ILE A 41 0.61 8.82 7.24
N ASP A 42 0.94 10.04 6.79
CA ASP A 42 1.36 10.31 5.41
C ASP A 42 2.59 9.52 5.02
N LEU A 43 3.59 9.46 5.91
CA LEU A 43 4.80 8.67 5.69
C LEU A 43 4.47 7.19 5.48
N VAL A 44 3.70 6.60 6.40
CA VAL A 44 3.33 5.18 6.32
C VAL A 44 2.50 4.90 5.06
N PHE A 45 1.56 5.78 4.73
CA PHE A 45 0.73 5.66 3.52
C PHE A 45 1.59 5.67 2.26
N TRP A 46 2.44 6.68 2.06
CA TRP A 46 3.24 6.82 0.85
C TRP A 46 4.33 5.75 0.70
N VAL A 47 4.93 5.31 1.81
CA VAL A 47 5.85 4.16 1.80
C VAL A 47 5.11 2.89 1.37
N THR A 48 3.93 2.64 1.93
CA THR A 48 3.10 1.47 1.60
C THR A 48 2.68 1.50 0.13
N VAL A 49 2.20 2.65 -0.37
CA VAL A 49 1.85 2.86 -1.78
C VAL A 49 3.05 2.59 -2.69
N GLY A 50 4.24 3.09 -2.34
CA GLY A 50 5.47 2.82 -3.09
C GLY A 50 5.80 1.33 -3.19
N ILE A 51 5.69 0.60 -2.08
CA ILE A 51 5.87 -0.87 -2.06
C ILE A 51 4.82 -1.57 -2.92
N CYS A 52 3.55 -1.16 -2.82
CA CYS A 52 2.46 -1.72 -3.63
C CYS A 52 2.69 -1.50 -5.13
N ILE A 53 3.09 -0.29 -5.54
CA ILE A 53 3.41 0.01 -6.95
C ILE A 53 4.56 -0.87 -7.44
N PHE A 54 5.61 -1.04 -6.64
CA PHE A 54 6.75 -1.89 -6.99
C PHE A 54 6.33 -3.35 -7.21
N VAL A 55 5.60 -3.94 -6.26
CA VAL A 55 5.12 -5.33 -6.36
C VAL A 55 4.16 -5.49 -7.53
N PHE A 56 3.21 -4.56 -7.68
CA PHE A 56 2.24 -4.57 -8.76
C PHE A 56 2.93 -4.52 -10.13
N ALA A 57 3.93 -3.66 -10.31
CA ALA A 57 4.68 -3.54 -11.57
C ALA A 57 5.38 -4.85 -11.96
N ILE A 58 5.96 -5.56 -10.99
CA ILE A 58 6.61 -6.86 -11.23
C ILE A 58 5.56 -7.90 -11.65
N VAL A 59 4.48 -8.05 -10.88
CA VAL A 59 3.44 -9.05 -11.15
C VAL A 59 2.78 -8.76 -12.50
N ALA A 60 2.35 -7.52 -12.73
CA ALA A 60 1.74 -7.10 -13.98
C ALA A 60 2.67 -7.33 -15.18
N SER A 61 3.96 -7.01 -15.05
CA SER A 61 4.93 -7.25 -16.12
C SER A 61 5.04 -8.73 -16.49
N VAL A 62 5.18 -9.60 -15.48
CA VAL A 62 5.26 -11.05 -15.71
C VAL A 62 3.96 -11.57 -16.32
N SER A 63 2.80 -11.16 -15.81
CA SER A 63 1.49 -11.58 -16.32
C SER A 63 1.25 -11.13 -17.76
N ILE A 64 1.53 -9.86 -18.09
CA ILE A 64 1.40 -9.32 -19.46
C ILE A 64 2.37 -10.04 -20.40
N TYR A 65 3.64 -10.17 -20.00
CA TYR A 65 4.63 -10.86 -20.82
C TYR A 65 4.22 -12.32 -21.06
N ALA A 66 3.74 -13.03 -20.04
CA ALA A 66 3.29 -14.41 -20.17
C ALA A 66 2.09 -14.53 -21.12
N GLY A 67 1.08 -13.67 -20.95
CA GLY A 67 -0.11 -13.65 -21.79
C GLY A 67 0.16 -13.31 -23.26
N VAL A 68 1.18 -12.50 -23.55
CA VAL A 68 1.58 -12.18 -24.94
C VAL A 68 2.51 -13.25 -25.52
N LYS A 69 3.50 -13.70 -24.75
CA LYS A 69 4.59 -14.56 -25.25
C LYS A 69 4.18 -16.02 -25.40
N PHE A 70 3.38 -16.53 -24.46
CA PHE A 70 2.96 -17.93 -24.40
C PHE A 70 1.52 -18.13 -24.86
N ARG A 71 0.97 -17.17 -25.61
CA ARG A 71 -0.35 -17.30 -26.22
C ARG A 71 -0.35 -18.42 -27.26
N VAL A 72 -1.20 -19.41 -27.05
CA VAL A 72 -1.40 -20.54 -27.96
C VAL A 72 -2.20 -20.09 -29.18
N ARG A 73 -1.93 -20.70 -30.34
CA ARG A 73 -2.69 -20.44 -31.58
C ARG A 73 -4.03 -21.17 -31.53
N PRO A 74 -5.08 -20.69 -32.21
CA PRO A 74 -6.40 -21.33 -32.16
C PRO A 74 -6.41 -22.81 -32.53
N ASP A 75 -5.44 -23.26 -33.33
CA ASP A 75 -5.38 -24.61 -33.90
C ASP A 75 -4.34 -25.52 -33.21
N ASP A 76 -3.77 -25.08 -32.09
CA ASP A 76 -2.70 -25.77 -31.36
C ASP A 76 -3.24 -26.34 -30.04
N GLU A 77 -3.39 -27.67 -29.98
CA GLU A 77 -3.82 -28.41 -28.79
C GLU A 77 -2.63 -29.04 -28.03
N SER A 78 -1.40 -28.61 -28.31
CA SER A 78 -0.24 -29.15 -27.61
C SER A 78 -0.18 -28.69 -26.15
N ASP A 79 0.14 -29.63 -25.26
CA ASP A 79 0.32 -29.35 -23.85
C ASP A 79 1.70 -28.75 -23.56
N GLY A 80 1.75 -27.85 -22.58
CA GLY A 80 3.00 -27.29 -22.09
C GLY A 80 3.89 -28.35 -21.42
N PRO A 81 5.23 -28.18 -21.41
CA PRO A 81 6.11 -29.10 -20.69
C PRO A 81 5.73 -29.19 -19.20
N PRO A 82 5.71 -30.39 -18.59
CA PRO A 82 5.36 -30.58 -17.18
C PRO A 82 6.52 -30.18 -16.27
N ILE A 83 6.76 -28.88 -16.15
CA ILE A 83 7.77 -28.31 -15.25
C ILE A 83 7.24 -28.29 -13.81
N HIS A 84 7.97 -28.95 -12.92
CA HIS A 84 7.70 -28.94 -11.48
C HIS A 84 8.60 -27.91 -10.80
N GLY A 85 8.15 -27.39 -9.65
CA GLY A 85 8.62 -26.16 -9.01
C GLY A 85 10.12 -25.98 -8.82
N HIS A 86 10.49 -24.81 -8.32
CA HIS A 86 11.87 -24.44 -8.07
C HIS A 86 11.99 -23.91 -6.65
N THR A 87 12.46 -24.75 -5.73
CA THR A 87 12.55 -24.44 -4.29
C THR A 87 13.25 -23.11 -4.01
N GLY A 88 14.30 -22.77 -4.77
CA GLY A 88 14.98 -21.48 -4.61
C GLY A 88 14.10 -20.27 -4.96
N VAL A 89 13.21 -20.41 -5.94
CA VAL A 89 12.26 -19.34 -6.33
C VAL A 89 11.14 -19.26 -5.30
N GLU A 90 10.69 -20.41 -4.79
CA GLU A 90 9.70 -20.50 -3.73
C GLU A 90 10.15 -19.81 -2.43
N ILE A 91 11.42 -20.00 -2.05
CA ILE A 91 12.01 -19.32 -0.89
C ILE A 91 12.03 -17.81 -1.14
N VAL A 92 12.50 -17.37 -2.30
CA VAL A 92 12.63 -15.93 -2.63
C VAL A 92 11.27 -15.24 -2.62
N TRP A 93 10.25 -15.81 -3.27
CA TRP A 93 8.92 -15.19 -3.32
C TRP A 93 8.18 -15.24 -1.98
N THR A 94 8.64 -16.03 -1.01
CA THR A 94 8.01 -16.10 0.32
C THR A 94 8.72 -15.15 1.27
N ALA A 95 10.05 -15.14 1.24
CA ALA A 95 10.87 -14.27 2.07
C ALA A 95 10.67 -12.80 1.72
N VAL A 96 10.65 -12.43 0.43
CA VAL A 96 10.54 -11.03 0.02
C VAL A 96 9.23 -10.39 0.48
N PRO A 97 8.03 -10.96 0.24
CA PRO A 97 6.78 -10.40 0.77
C PRO A 97 6.75 -10.36 2.30
N THR A 98 7.29 -11.38 2.97
CA THR A 98 7.37 -11.41 4.44
C THR A 98 8.18 -10.23 4.97
N ILE A 99 9.33 -9.93 4.36
CA ILE A 99 10.18 -8.79 4.73
C ILE A 99 9.45 -7.47 4.46
N LEU A 100 8.83 -7.31 3.28
CA LEU A 100 8.11 -6.09 2.93
C LEU A 100 6.97 -5.78 3.90
N VAL A 101 6.15 -6.78 4.24
CA VAL A 101 5.07 -6.62 5.23
C VAL A 101 5.62 -6.32 6.61
N THR A 102 6.73 -6.94 7.02
CA THR A 102 7.37 -6.68 8.30
C THR A 102 7.85 -5.22 8.41
N ILE A 103 8.43 -4.67 7.34
CA ILE A 103 8.84 -3.26 7.29
C ILE A 103 7.64 -2.34 7.49
N ILE A 104 6.54 -2.58 6.76
CA ILE A 104 5.30 -1.79 6.88
C ILE A 104 4.76 -1.88 8.31
N ALA A 105 4.72 -3.08 8.89
CA ALA A 105 4.22 -3.31 10.24
C ALA A 105 5.05 -2.57 11.30
N VAL A 106 6.38 -2.62 11.22
CA VAL A 106 7.27 -1.93 12.18
C VAL A 106 7.10 -0.41 12.07
N LEU A 107 7.09 0.14 10.85
CA LEU A 107 6.88 1.57 10.65
C LEU A 107 5.52 2.02 11.18
N SER A 108 4.47 1.25 10.90
CA SER A 108 3.11 1.53 11.36
C SER A 108 3.01 1.49 12.88
N ALA A 109 3.63 0.50 13.53
CA ALA A 109 3.65 0.38 14.98
C ALA A 109 4.37 1.54 15.66
N VAL A 110 5.49 2.01 15.09
CA VAL A 110 6.22 3.18 15.61
C VAL A 110 5.38 4.45 15.51
N VAL A 111 4.75 4.71 14.35
CA VAL A 111 3.88 5.88 14.17
C VAL A 111 2.67 5.80 15.08
N LEU A 112 2.04 4.63 15.21
CA LEU A 112 0.90 4.45 16.13
C LEU A 112 1.30 4.78 17.57
N ALA A 113 2.43 4.26 18.04
CA ALA A 113 2.91 4.53 19.39
C ALA A 113 3.23 6.02 19.63
N GLN A 114 3.65 6.75 18.60
CA GLN A 114 3.88 8.20 18.68
C GLN A 114 2.57 8.98 18.76
N ASN A 115 1.56 8.56 18.00
CA ASN A 115 0.26 9.21 17.95
C ASN A 115 -0.60 8.93 19.19
N ASP A 116 -0.38 7.81 19.87
CA ASP A 116 -1.10 7.41 21.08
C ASP A 116 -0.60 8.12 22.35
N ASP A 117 0.47 8.91 22.28
CA ASP A 117 1.05 9.64 23.41
C ASP A 117 0.56 11.11 23.42
N PRO A 118 -0.43 11.48 24.26
CA PRO A 118 -0.96 12.84 24.29
C PRO A 118 0.11 13.78 24.85
N LYS A 119 0.64 14.67 24.00
CA LYS A 119 1.64 15.64 24.43
C LYS A 119 0.98 16.85 25.08
N GLY A 120 1.52 17.25 26.23
CA GLY A 120 1.13 18.49 26.92
C GLY A 120 -0.12 18.35 27.77
N ASP A 121 -0.89 19.42 27.87
CA ASP A 121 -2.14 19.51 28.64
C ASP A 121 -3.31 19.68 27.66
N PRO A 122 -3.89 18.57 27.14
CA PRO A 122 -4.89 18.63 26.08
C PRO A 122 -6.24 19.09 26.62
N LEU A 123 -6.96 19.91 25.83
CA LEU A 123 -8.34 20.25 26.13
C LEU A 123 -9.21 18.99 26.14
N ARG A 124 -9.74 18.63 27.30
CA ARG A 124 -10.65 17.49 27.43
C ARG A 124 -12.05 17.85 26.93
N VAL A 125 -12.53 17.12 25.93
CA VAL A 125 -13.91 17.23 25.41
C VAL A 125 -14.59 15.87 25.53
N GLU A 126 -15.72 15.83 26.23
CA GLU A 126 -16.54 14.63 26.33
C GLU A 126 -17.62 14.66 25.24
N VAL A 127 -17.63 13.64 24.39
CA VAL A 127 -18.53 13.56 23.23
C VAL A 127 -19.57 12.48 23.49
N LEU A 128 -20.84 12.87 23.56
CA LEU A 128 -21.98 11.96 23.69
C LEU A 128 -22.68 11.79 22.34
N ALA A 129 -22.75 10.55 21.84
CA ALA A 129 -23.49 10.20 20.64
C ALA A 129 -24.98 10.01 20.92
N GLN A 130 -25.84 10.65 20.12
CA GLN A 130 -27.30 10.53 20.16
C GLN A 130 -27.85 10.25 18.75
N GLN A 131 -29.06 9.71 18.64
CA GLN A 131 -29.75 9.60 17.35
C GLN A 131 -30.52 10.90 17.07
N TYR A 132 -30.22 11.74 16.08
CA TYR A 132 -29.09 11.77 15.13
C TYR A 132 -28.27 13.05 15.39
N ALA A 133 -27.68 13.13 16.58
CA ALA A 133 -27.03 14.34 17.08
C ALA A 133 -25.80 13.98 17.93
N TRP A 134 -24.94 14.97 18.15
CA TRP A 134 -23.79 14.86 19.04
C TRP A 134 -23.89 15.94 20.10
N GLN A 135 -23.47 15.65 21.32
CA GLN A 135 -23.37 16.64 22.37
C GLN A 135 -21.94 16.69 22.88
N PHE A 136 -21.35 17.88 22.89
CA PHE A 136 -19.99 18.15 23.33
C PHE A 136 -20.03 18.79 24.71
N THR A 137 -19.28 18.22 25.66
CA THR A 137 -19.19 18.75 27.03
C THR A 137 -17.75 19.11 27.34
N TYR A 138 -17.55 20.32 27.87
CA TYR A 138 -16.25 20.89 28.24
C TYR A 138 -16.13 20.94 29.78
N PRO A 139 -15.70 19.84 30.44
CA PRO A 139 -15.74 19.72 31.90
C PRO A 139 -14.89 20.78 32.62
N GLU A 140 -13.74 21.13 32.05
CA GLU A 140 -12.78 22.07 32.65
C GLU A 140 -13.21 23.53 32.46
N GLN A 141 -14.10 23.82 31.50
CA GLN A 141 -14.63 25.15 31.22
C GLN A 141 -16.02 25.35 31.84
N GLY A 142 -16.24 24.81 33.04
CA GLY A 142 -17.50 24.95 33.78
C GLY A 142 -18.61 24.01 33.30
N GLY A 143 -18.28 22.94 32.57
CA GLY A 143 -19.25 21.95 32.10
C GLY A 143 -20.18 22.45 31.00
N ILE A 144 -19.71 23.41 30.18
CA ILE A 144 -20.46 23.93 29.04
C ILE A 144 -20.84 22.79 28.11
N LYS A 145 -22.10 22.79 27.65
CA LYS A 145 -22.66 21.82 26.70
C LYS A 145 -22.98 22.51 25.38
N ALA A 146 -22.51 21.95 24.29
CA ALA A 146 -22.83 22.37 22.92
C ALA A 146 -23.46 21.20 22.15
N THR A 147 -24.34 21.51 21.19
CA THR A 147 -25.05 20.55 20.34
C THR A 147 -24.82 20.88 18.87
#